data_AF-A0A2C5ZJV6-F1
#
_entry.id   AF-A0A2C5ZJV6-F1
#
_cell.length_a   1.000
_cell.length_b   1.000
_cell.length_c   1.000
_cell.angle_alpha   90.00
_cell.angle_beta   90.00
_cell.angle_gamma   90.00
#
_symmetry.space_group_name_H-M   'P 1'
#
loop_
_entity.id
_entity.type
_entity.pdbx_description
1 polymer ?
#
loop_
_entity_poly.entity_id
_entity_poly.type
_entity_poly.pdbx_seq_one_letter_code
_entity_poly.pdbx_strand_id
1 'polypeptide(L)'
;MASNRCSVLLLWLTLSLFQWTIRAEQQTEAEWPTDATTEPPPQQPRPDIGAPRVVYFMQPFAGNYTPAIFQAQGGIEDPEGRDWVVVGSDLETVMQSHAGHMRSNSYWLFWIMATPNMLATEDQSNQTYAALGGILWSSVQAYTALENGVWQNRINPVRQLEWQLNPDYNDQWEMFGPNVEQRVQVDGSGYRAESSLRDYMNQMTSSPSSTLNNDQLAILRQLFDWDTTREPDRNLPLIRNRAPSSLLSASWSAVRNFDWSSMGFSFLLRQVLANGIPTMEQCAIVLRAYRDRVRKNQKRDAEATDCDSLAAAVQAGEARGRPLVQIHSVVVSNIDYEAPGELYGLINATDMLGPQIIYNVHRPDAEYVYPGQKLELISLERPIEATDDFSVQMNLWDRDLISADDPVSTARLNWNVSHPLAALDASMALIFSGRSGKSVLRLTVLSNAVSAEIQVVMINGDNENPADVYGSIRVKSGSVTETWFDREYDDHVDLYPGQMVPLTHKFFVVQLHEAMEVLVDLWDHDALVSPDDHIANGTVRFQPKLNGEEKQRVNAAYGEFEVKVKWL
;
A
#
# COMPACT_ATOMS: atom_id res chain seq x y z
N MET A 1 -5.17 -26.53 -32.60
CA MET A 1 -5.71 -27.14 -31.36
C MET A 1 -5.14 -26.55 -30.06
N ALA A 2 -4.11 -25.70 -30.09
CA ALA A 2 -3.63 -24.96 -28.92
C ALA A 2 -4.43 -23.67 -28.61
N SER A 3 -5.22 -23.14 -29.57
CA SER A 3 -5.91 -21.85 -29.42
C SER A 3 -7.15 -21.86 -28.52
N ASN A 4 -7.83 -23.00 -28.34
CA ASN A 4 -9.02 -23.09 -27.48
C ASN A 4 -8.70 -23.33 -26.00
N ARG A 5 -7.43 -23.47 -25.61
CA ARG A 5 -7.03 -23.86 -24.25
C ARG A 5 -6.53 -22.70 -23.38
N CYS A 6 -6.10 -21.57 -23.96
CA CYS A 6 -5.81 -20.35 -23.19
C CYS A 6 -7.08 -19.66 -22.67
N SER A 7 -8.17 -19.67 -23.43
CA SER A 7 -9.47 -19.14 -22.97
C SER A 7 -10.03 -19.92 -21.76
N VAL A 8 -9.66 -21.20 -21.63
CA VAL A 8 -10.01 -22.06 -20.49
C VAL A 8 -9.19 -21.70 -19.25
N LEU A 9 -7.97 -21.17 -19.40
CA LEU A 9 -7.13 -20.66 -18.30
C LEU A 9 -7.74 -19.40 -17.66
N LEU A 10 -8.25 -18.46 -18.47
CA LEU A 10 -8.99 -17.27 -18.00
C LEU A 10 -10.31 -17.67 -17.31
N LEU A 11 -11.02 -18.65 -17.86
CA LEU A 11 -12.26 -19.15 -17.28
C LEU A 11 -12.02 -19.90 -15.95
N TRP A 12 -10.91 -20.63 -15.82
CA TRP A 12 -10.59 -21.39 -14.60
C TRP A 12 -9.95 -20.55 -13.50
N LEU A 13 -9.10 -19.58 -13.83
CA LEU A 13 -8.58 -18.61 -12.85
C LEU A 13 -9.73 -17.82 -12.18
N THR A 14 -10.76 -17.47 -12.95
CA THR A 14 -11.95 -16.77 -12.44
C THR A 14 -12.90 -17.70 -11.69
N LEU A 15 -13.23 -18.90 -12.21
CA LEU A 15 -14.11 -19.87 -11.51
C LEU A 15 -13.53 -20.40 -10.20
N SER A 16 -12.20 -20.52 -10.08
CA SER A 16 -11.53 -21.01 -8.86
C SER A 16 -11.46 -19.92 -7.77
N LEU A 17 -11.37 -18.64 -8.15
CA LEU A 17 -11.52 -17.49 -7.25
C LEU A 17 -13.00 -17.25 -6.85
N PHE A 18 -13.95 -17.70 -7.67
CA PHE A 18 -15.40 -17.52 -7.47
C PHE A 18 -16.03 -18.46 -6.44
N GLN A 19 -15.41 -19.58 -6.05
CA GLN A 19 -15.99 -20.47 -5.03
C GLN A 19 -15.94 -19.90 -3.59
N TRP A 20 -15.38 -18.70 -3.39
CA TRP A 20 -15.29 -18.03 -2.10
C TRP A 20 -16.24 -16.83 -1.89
N THR A 21 -17.13 -16.51 -2.83
CA THR A 21 -18.16 -15.46 -2.65
C THR A 21 -19.54 -15.96 -3.12
N ILE A 22 -20.46 -16.19 -2.18
CA ILE A 22 -21.75 -16.86 -2.42
C ILE A 22 -22.84 -15.89 -2.96
N ARG A 23 -23.67 -16.41 -3.88
CA ARG A 23 -25.04 -16.02 -4.29
C ARG A 23 -25.45 -14.55 -4.07
N ALA A 24 -25.48 -13.78 -5.17
CA ALA A 24 -26.61 -12.93 -5.51
C ALA A 24 -26.57 -12.54 -7.00
N GLU A 25 -27.74 -12.65 -7.63
CA GLU A 25 -28.25 -12.05 -8.87
C GLU A 25 -27.53 -12.22 -10.23
N GLN A 26 -28.28 -12.84 -11.14
CA GLN A 26 -28.08 -12.89 -12.58
C GLN A 26 -28.11 -11.48 -13.17
N GLN A 27 -27.01 -11.03 -13.75
CA GLN A 27 -27.04 -10.02 -14.82
C GLN A 27 -26.06 -10.39 -15.94
N THR A 28 -26.66 -10.57 -17.11
CA THR A 28 -26.15 -10.59 -18.50
C THR A 28 -24.67 -10.79 -18.75
N GLU A 29 -24.36 -11.86 -19.51
CA GLU A 29 -23.09 -12.12 -20.20
C GLU A 29 -22.56 -10.85 -20.89
N ALA A 30 -21.57 -10.20 -20.27
CA ALA A 30 -20.70 -9.27 -20.97
C ALA A 30 -19.65 -10.10 -21.73
N GLU A 31 -19.63 -9.97 -23.06
CA GLU A 31 -18.55 -10.51 -23.88
C GLU A 31 -17.21 -9.94 -23.41
N TRP A 32 -16.24 -10.85 -23.19
CA TRP A 32 -14.88 -10.50 -22.81
C TRP A 32 -14.20 -9.77 -23.99
N PRO A 33 -13.52 -8.62 -23.78
CA PRO A 33 -12.67 -8.05 -24.82
C PRO A 33 -11.42 -8.93 -24.94
N THR A 34 -11.36 -9.79 -25.96
CA THR A 34 -10.32 -10.82 -26.08
C THR A 34 -9.08 -10.46 -26.88
N ASP A 35 -8.98 -9.27 -27.51
CA ASP A 35 -7.84 -9.00 -28.39
C ASP A 35 -7.08 -7.72 -28.02
N ALA A 36 -5.81 -7.90 -27.65
CA ALA A 36 -4.82 -6.82 -27.73
C ALA A 36 -4.75 -6.34 -29.19
N THR A 37 -4.80 -5.03 -29.40
CA THR A 37 -4.77 -4.43 -30.74
C THR A 37 -3.42 -3.78 -31.02
N THR A 38 -2.90 -4.00 -32.23
CA THR A 38 -1.76 -3.25 -32.80
C THR A 38 -2.22 -2.01 -33.56
N GLU A 39 -3.53 -1.90 -33.84
CA GLU A 39 -4.11 -0.71 -34.44
C GLU A 39 -4.44 0.30 -33.34
N PRO A 40 -3.86 1.51 -33.40
CA PRO A 40 -4.30 2.61 -32.54
C PRO A 40 -5.79 2.90 -32.81
N PRO A 41 -6.66 3.08 -31.79
CA PRO A 41 -8.04 3.51 -32.00
C PRO A 41 -8.13 4.69 -32.98
N PRO A 42 -9.17 4.74 -33.83
CA PRO A 42 -9.24 5.69 -34.92
C PRO A 42 -9.10 7.12 -34.40
N GLN A 43 -8.02 7.80 -34.81
CA GLN A 43 -7.87 9.22 -34.59
C GLN A 43 -9.00 9.94 -35.31
N GLN A 44 -9.91 10.57 -34.57
CA GLN A 44 -10.86 11.52 -35.15
C GLN A 44 -10.23 12.92 -35.08
N PRO A 45 -9.83 13.52 -36.21
CA PRO A 45 -9.44 14.91 -36.20
C PRO A 45 -10.70 15.77 -36.41
N ARG A 46 -11.01 16.62 -35.43
CA ARG A 46 -11.63 17.92 -35.69
C ARG A 46 -10.88 19.00 -34.93
N PRO A 47 -10.38 20.05 -35.61
CA PRO A 47 -9.89 21.23 -34.94
C PRO A 47 -11.09 22.11 -34.60
N ASP A 48 -11.71 21.85 -33.46
CA ASP A 48 -12.52 22.84 -32.76
C ASP A 48 -12.08 22.91 -31.29
N ILE A 49 -12.19 24.09 -30.71
CA ILE A 49 -11.80 24.41 -29.33
C ILE A 49 -12.67 23.58 -28.38
N GLY A 50 -12.07 22.85 -27.44
CA GLY A 50 -12.78 21.92 -26.54
C GLY A 50 -13.22 20.59 -27.19
N ALA A 51 -12.81 20.32 -28.44
CA ALA A 51 -13.09 19.05 -29.09
C ALA A 51 -12.33 17.89 -28.41
N PRO A 52 -12.92 16.68 -28.43
CA PRO A 52 -12.28 15.46 -27.94
C PRO A 52 -10.90 15.27 -28.57
N ARG A 53 -9.87 15.10 -27.73
CA ARG A 53 -8.49 14.87 -28.15
C ARG A 53 -7.85 13.79 -27.30
N VAL A 54 -6.89 13.10 -27.90
CA VAL A 54 -6.01 12.16 -27.20
C VAL A 54 -4.75 12.90 -26.76
N VAL A 55 -4.28 12.59 -25.57
CA VAL A 55 -2.97 13.00 -25.03
C VAL A 55 -2.22 11.78 -24.52
N TYR A 56 -0.91 11.95 -24.39
CA TYR A 56 0.02 10.90 -24.01
C TYR A 56 0.82 11.32 -22.78
N PHE A 57 0.99 10.37 -21.87
CA PHE A 57 1.80 10.52 -20.67
C PHE A 57 2.82 9.39 -20.59
N MET A 58 4.03 9.70 -20.17
CA MET A 58 5.11 8.74 -20.01
C MET A 58 5.62 8.70 -18.58
N GLN A 59 5.67 7.51 -18.02
CA GLN A 59 6.10 7.27 -16.66
C GLN A 59 7.26 6.28 -16.65
N PRO A 60 8.44 6.63 -16.13
CA PRO A 60 9.53 5.66 -15.99
C PRO A 60 9.12 4.50 -15.08
N PHE A 61 9.65 3.31 -15.38
CA PHE A 61 9.55 2.15 -14.49
C PHE A 61 10.37 2.44 -13.23
N ALA A 62 9.70 2.95 -12.19
CA ALA A 62 10.30 3.26 -10.91
C ALA A 62 9.26 2.97 -9.80
N GLY A 63 9.66 2.25 -8.75
CA GLY A 63 8.81 1.96 -7.59
C GLY A 63 7.39 1.49 -7.95
N ASN A 64 6.39 2.17 -7.40
CA ASN A 64 4.96 1.89 -7.52
C ASN A 64 4.26 2.58 -8.70
N TYR A 65 4.99 3.08 -9.68
CA TYR A 65 4.38 3.80 -10.80
C TYR A 65 3.97 2.83 -11.92
N THR A 66 3.01 1.95 -11.64
CA THR A 66 2.47 0.96 -12.60
C THR A 66 0.99 1.22 -12.90
N PRO A 67 0.48 0.81 -14.08
CA PRO A 67 -0.94 0.87 -14.43
C PRO A 67 -1.88 0.34 -13.34
N ALA A 68 -1.54 -0.79 -12.70
CA ALA A 68 -2.38 -1.39 -11.65
C ALA A 68 -2.41 -0.55 -10.35
N ILE A 69 -1.32 0.15 -10.03
CA ILE A 69 -1.29 1.09 -8.90
C ILE A 69 -2.15 2.31 -9.21
N PHE A 70 -1.96 2.91 -10.39
CA PHE A 70 -2.74 4.07 -10.84
C PHE A 70 -4.23 3.77 -10.91
N GLN A 71 -4.59 2.58 -11.39
CA GLN A 71 -5.97 2.09 -11.35
C GLN A 71 -6.54 2.10 -9.94
N ALA A 72 -5.84 1.51 -8.98
CA ALA A 72 -6.32 1.40 -7.60
C ALA A 72 -6.37 2.74 -6.86
N GLN A 73 -5.49 3.67 -7.21
CA GLN A 73 -5.51 5.04 -6.69
C GLN A 73 -6.64 5.87 -7.31
N GLY A 74 -7.23 5.40 -8.42
CA GLY A 74 -8.25 6.12 -9.18
C GLY A 74 -7.68 7.09 -10.22
N GLY A 75 -6.36 7.13 -10.40
CA GLY A 75 -5.69 7.99 -11.38
C GLY A 75 -4.17 8.02 -11.25
N ILE A 76 -3.56 8.87 -12.08
CA ILE A 76 -2.13 9.15 -12.13
C ILE A 76 -1.90 10.52 -11.50
N GLU A 77 -1.19 10.54 -10.37
CA GLU A 77 -0.71 11.74 -9.71
C GLU A 77 0.77 11.98 -10.00
N ASP A 78 1.23 13.21 -9.75
CA ASP A 78 2.63 13.53 -9.96
C ASP A 78 3.52 12.88 -8.89
N PRO A 79 4.57 12.12 -9.29
CA PRO A 79 5.51 11.48 -8.36
C PRO A 79 6.19 12.43 -7.36
N GLU A 80 6.34 13.71 -7.71
CA GLU A 80 7.03 14.72 -6.91
C GLU A 80 6.06 15.53 -6.03
N GLY A 81 4.78 15.15 -6.00
CA GLY A 81 3.75 15.80 -5.21
C GLY A 81 3.28 17.15 -5.78
N ARG A 82 3.47 17.39 -7.08
CA ARG A 82 2.90 18.58 -7.73
C ARG A 82 1.41 18.39 -7.96
N ASP A 83 0.66 19.50 -7.89
CA ASP A 83 -0.79 19.50 -8.16
C ASP A 83 -1.15 19.32 -9.65
N TRP A 84 -0.20 18.97 -10.52
CA TRP A 84 -0.45 18.72 -11.93
C TRP A 84 0.56 17.77 -12.56
N VAL A 85 0.12 17.09 -13.63
CA VAL A 85 0.95 16.23 -14.47
C VAL A 85 1.03 16.82 -15.88
N VAL A 86 2.21 16.81 -16.50
CA VAL A 86 2.38 17.30 -17.88
C VAL A 86 2.12 16.17 -18.88
N VAL A 87 1.25 16.43 -19.85
CA VAL A 87 0.90 15.52 -20.95
C VAL A 87 1.12 16.20 -22.30
N GLY A 88 1.34 15.44 -23.37
CA GLY A 88 1.49 15.99 -24.72
C GLY A 88 0.49 15.38 -25.70
N SER A 89 0.00 16.15 -26.68
CA SER A 89 -0.92 15.61 -27.69
C SER A 89 -0.25 14.93 -28.89
N ASP A 90 1.07 15.03 -29.01
CA ASP A 90 1.82 14.34 -30.06
C ASP A 90 2.70 13.23 -29.47
N LEU A 91 2.36 11.98 -29.78
CA LEU A 91 3.05 10.80 -29.26
C LEU A 91 4.54 10.82 -29.60
N GLU A 92 4.89 11.17 -30.85
CA GLU A 92 6.28 11.17 -31.28
C GLU A 92 7.11 12.20 -30.50
N THR A 93 6.57 13.41 -30.32
CA THR A 93 7.19 14.47 -29.51
C THR A 93 7.35 14.05 -28.05
N VAL A 94 6.31 13.45 -27.44
CA VAL A 94 6.37 12.95 -26.05
C VAL A 94 7.43 11.86 -25.89
N MET A 95 7.57 10.97 -26.87
CA MET A 95 8.63 9.95 -26.86
C MET A 95 10.02 10.58 -27.06
N GLN A 96 10.16 11.52 -27.99
CA GLN A 96 11.42 12.19 -28.29
C GLN A 96 11.94 13.02 -27.10
N SER A 97 11.06 13.69 -26.34
CA SER A 97 11.45 14.46 -25.15
C SER A 97 12.09 13.59 -24.06
N HIS A 98 11.80 12.29 -24.06
CA HIS A 98 12.34 11.32 -23.11
C HIS A 98 13.47 10.46 -23.70
N ALA A 99 13.77 10.57 -24.99
CA ALA A 99 14.72 9.71 -25.72
C ALA A 99 16.14 9.71 -25.12
N GLY A 100 16.58 10.84 -24.52
CA GLY A 100 17.87 10.93 -23.84
C GLY A 100 17.97 10.05 -22.59
N HIS A 101 16.88 9.92 -21.83
CA HIS A 101 16.77 9.15 -20.60
C HIS A 101 16.29 7.70 -20.83
N MET A 102 15.72 7.42 -22.01
CA MET A 102 15.30 6.09 -22.45
C MET A 102 16.43 5.11 -22.78
N ARG A 103 17.69 5.58 -22.80
CA ARG A 103 18.85 4.70 -23.05
C ARG A 103 19.13 3.74 -21.89
N SER A 104 18.65 4.06 -20.69
CA SER A 104 18.86 3.26 -19.48
C SER A 104 17.56 2.78 -18.84
N ASN A 105 16.41 3.37 -19.21
CA ASN A 105 15.15 3.18 -18.49
C ASN A 105 14.03 2.64 -19.40
N SER A 106 13.14 1.82 -18.84
CA SER A 106 11.88 1.42 -19.46
C SER A 106 10.76 2.35 -18.99
N TYR A 107 9.69 2.50 -19.78
CA TYR A 107 8.60 3.44 -19.50
C TYR A 107 7.23 2.83 -19.72
N TRP A 108 6.26 3.26 -18.93
CA TRP A 108 4.84 3.15 -19.25
C TRP A 108 4.47 4.31 -20.14
N LEU A 109 3.74 4.01 -21.22
CA LEU A 109 3.12 5.01 -22.06
C LEU A 109 1.61 4.84 -21.95
N PHE A 110 0.94 5.93 -21.61
CA PHE A 110 -0.51 5.98 -21.44
C PHE A 110 -1.13 6.74 -22.60
N TRP A 111 -2.23 6.18 -23.12
CA TRP A 111 -3.15 6.80 -24.05
C TRP A 111 -4.34 7.31 -23.25
N ILE A 112 -4.52 8.62 -23.23
CA ILE A 112 -5.47 9.29 -22.36
C ILE A 112 -6.41 10.14 -23.19
N MET A 113 -7.70 10.05 -22.88
CA MET A 113 -8.69 10.98 -23.37
C MET A 113 -8.53 12.31 -22.63
N ALA A 114 -8.26 13.39 -23.37
CA ALA A 114 -8.01 14.70 -22.78
C ALA A 114 -9.27 15.23 -22.08
N THR A 115 -9.08 15.73 -20.87
CA THR A 115 -10.17 16.12 -19.97
C THR A 115 -10.16 17.64 -19.71
N PRO A 116 -11.30 18.24 -19.31
CA PRO A 116 -11.37 19.69 -19.09
C PRO A 116 -10.43 20.24 -18.01
N ASN A 117 -9.94 19.43 -17.08
CA ASN A 117 -8.93 19.84 -16.10
C ASN A 117 -7.52 20.00 -16.70
N MET A 118 -7.34 19.69 -17.99
CA MET A 118 -6.09 19.89 -18.71
C MET A 118 -6.05 21.29 -19.33
N LEU A 119 -5.06 22.08 -18.93
CA LEU A 119 -4.84 23.44 -19.42
C LEU A 119 -3.62 23.53 -20.33
N ALA A 120 -3.73 24.31 -21.40
CA ALA A 120 -2.60 24.54 -22.31
C ALA A 120 -1.45 25.26 -21.57
N THR A 121 -0.22 24.77 -21.75
CA THR A 121 0.99 25.44 -21.22
C THR A 121 1.45 26.58 -22.15
N GLU A 122 2.26 27.52 -21.63
CA GLU A 122 2.76 28.65 -22.43
C GLU A 122 3.71 28.25 -23.57
N ASP A 123 4.27 27.03 -23.53
CA ASP A 123 5.19 26.54 -24.55
C ASP A 123 4.44 26.12 -25.83
N GLN A 124 4.21 27.10 -26.71
CA GLN A 124 3.40 26.95 -27.92
C GLN A 124 3.97 25.95 -28.93
N SER A 125 5.24 25.54 -28.83
CA SER A 125 5.83 24.65 -29.84
C SER A 125 5.49 23.18 -29.67
N ASN A 126 5.05 22.73 -28.48
CA ASN A 126 4.98 21.29 -28.17
C ASN A 126 3.58 20.74 -27.88
N GLN A 127 2.51 21.53 -28.02
CA GLN A 127 1.12 21.10 -27.74
C GLN A 127 0.99 20.30 -26.42
N THR A 128 1.57 20.82 -25.35
CA THR A 128 1.55 20.20 -24.02
C THR A 128 0.48 20.82 -23.14
N TYR A 129 -0.07 20.01 -22.25
CA TYR A 129 -1.11 20.41 -21.30
C TYR A 129 -0.69 20.03 -19.87
N ALA A 130 -1.09 20.85 -18.91
CA ALA A 130 -1.00 20.53 -17.49
C ALA A 130 -2.34 19.96 -17.02
N ALA A 131 -2.37 18.67 -16.67
CA ALA A 131 -3.52 17.99 -16.08
C ALA A 131 -3.59 18.32 -14.59
N LEU A 132 -4.41 19.32 -14.24
CA LEU A 132 -4.53 19.82 -12.87
C LEU A 132 -5.26 18.81 -11.98
N GLY A 133 -4.71 18.51 -10.80
CA GLY A 133 -5.20 17.46 -9.90
C GLY A 133 -4.91 16.03 -10.40
N GLY A 134 -4.06 15.87 -11.42
CA GLY A 134 -3.69 14.58 -12.00
C GLY A 134 -4.58 14.13 -13.17
N ILE A 135 -4.40 12.86 -13.56
CA ILE A 135 -5.12 12.23 -14.68
C ILE A 135 -6.03 11.14 -14.10
N LEU A 136 -7.35 11.25 -14.28
CA LEU A 136 -8.28 10.25 -13.74
C LEU A 136 -8.13 8.93 -14.48
N TRP A 137 -8.15 7.80 -13.76
CA TRP A 137 -7.99 6.49 -14.36
C TRP A 137 -9.08 6.19 -15.39
N SER A 138 -10.31 6.66 -15.15
CA SER A 138 -11.43 6.52 -16.08
C SER A 138 -11.22 7.25 -17.42
N SER A 139 -10.27 8.19 -17.50
CA SER A 139 -9.89 8.88 -18.75
C SER A 139 -8.75 8.17 -19.49
N VAL A 140 -8.06 7.23 -18.85
CA VAL A 140 -7.02 6.41 -19.50
C VAL A 140 -7.72 5.38 -20.37
N GLN A 141 -7.49 5.43 -21.68
CA GLN A 141 -8.12 4.51 -22.63
C GLN A 141 -7.29 3.23 -22.77
N ALA A 142 -5.97 3.37 -22.83
CA ALA A 142 -5.05 2.25 -22.98
C ALA A 142 -3.67 2.61 -22.44
N TYR A 143 -2.83 1.59 -22.24
CA TYR A 143 -1.44 1.78 -21.85
C TYR A 143 -0.56 0.70 -22.46
N THR A 144 0.75 0.95 -22.54
CA THR A 144 1.72 0.00 -23.09
C THR A 144 3.07 0.12 -22.40
N ALA A 145 3.84 -0.97 -22.41
CA ALA A 145 5.20 -1.04 -21.90
C ALA A 145 6.20 -0.69 -23.01
N LEU A 146 7.11 0.23 -22.73
CA LEU A 146 8.23 0.58 -23.59
C LEU A 146 9.52 0.08 -22.97
N GLU A 147 10.07 -1.00 -23.54
CA GLU A 147 11.33 -1.58 -23.08
C GLU A 147 12.55 -0.76 -23.53
N ASN A 148 13.58 -0.75 -22.67
CA ASN A 148 14.86 -0.11 -22.99
C ASN A 148 15.42 -0.62 -24.34
N GLY A 149 15.83 0.30 -25.20
CA GLY A 149 16.51 0.00 -26.47
C GLY A 149 15.61 -0.41 -27.63
N VAL A 150 14.32 -0.73 -27.40
CA VAL A 150 13.37 -1.11 -28.47
C VAL A 150 13.11 0.06 -29.43
N TRP A 151 13.23 1.30 -28.95
CA TRP A 151 13.00 2.51 -29.75
C TRP A 151 14.15 2.88 -30.69
N GLN A 152 15.36 2.33 -30.51
CA GLN A 152 16.56 2.74 -31.27
C GLN A 152 16.72 2.07 -32.63
N ASN A 153 16.05 0.93 -32.86
CA ASN A 153 16.33 0.05 -34.00
C ASN A 153 15.16 -0.11 -34.99
N ARG A 154 14.07 0.64 -34.86
CA ARG A 154 12.87 0.43 -35.69
C ARG A 154 12.48 1.66 -36.50
N ILE A 155 12.26 1.45 -37.80
CA ILE A 155 11.62 2.39 -38.69
C ILE A 155 10.15 2.47 -38.26
N ASN A 156 9.76 3.55 -37.58
CA ASN A 156 8.41 3.86 -37.09
C ASN A 156 7.94 3.05 -35.85
N PRO A 157 8.46 3.36 -34.65
CA PRO A 157 8.17 2.63 -33.41
C PRO A 157 6.70 2.71 -32.94
N VAL A 158 5.96 3.72 -33.40
CA VAL A 158 4.55 3.96 -33.01
C VAL A 158 3.60 2.86 -33.51
N ARG A 159 3.87 2.26 -34.67
CA ARG A 159 2.99 1.23 -35.29
C ARG A 159 3.14 -0.17 -34.72
N GLN A 160 4.03 -0.35 -33.75
CA GLN A 160 4.37 -1.67 -33.19
C GLN A 160 4.17 -1.72 -31.68
N LEU A 161 3.48 -0.73 -31.12
CA LEU A 161 3.08 -0.71 -29.72
C LEU A 161 1.88 -1.63 -29.54
N GLU A 162 2.02 -2.61 -28.64
CA GLU A 162 0.90 -3.42 -28.19
C GLU A 162 0.17 -2.69 -27.06
N TRP A 163 -1.02 -2.20 -27.35
CA TRP A 163 -1.82 -1.47 -26.36
C TRP A 163 -2.66 -2.45 -25.54
N GLN A 164 -2.62 -2.26 -24.22
CA GLN A 164 -3.54 -2.89 -23.28
C GLN A 164 -4.69 -1.93 -23.02
N LEU A 165 -5.92 -2.37 -23.30
CA LEU A 165 -7.11 -1.56 -23.10
C LEU A 165 -7.44 -1.47 -21.60
N ASN A 166 -7.84 -0.29 -21.15
CA ASN A 166 -8.38 -0.08 -19.81
C ASN A 166 -9.90 -0.33 -19.83
N PRO A 167 -10.43 -1.38 -19.18
CA PRO A 167 -11.85 -1.67 -19.12
C PRO A 167 -12.59 -0.74 -18.13
N ASP A 168 -11.87 0.03 -17.29
CA ASP A 168 -12.46 1.09 -16.48
C ASP A 168 -12.52 2.44 -17.23
N TYR A 169 -12.09 2.48 -18.50
CA TYR A 169 -12.27 3.65 -19.36
C TYR A 169 -13.75 3.98 -19.51
N ASN A 170 -14.09 5.25 -19.30
CA ASN A 170 -15.44 5.76 -19.50
C ASN A 170 -15.51 6.57 -20.80
N ASP A 171 -16.22 6.05 -21.80
CA ASP A 171 -16.39 6.66 -23.11
C ASP A 171 -17.10 8.02 -23.08
N GLN A 172 -17.78 8.37 -21.98
CA GLN A 172 -18.37 9.70 -21.82
C GLN A 172 -17.31 10.81 -21.77
N TRP A 173 -16.04 10.49 -21.51
CA TRP A 173 -14.94 11.47 -21.66
C TRP A 173 -14.81 11.99 -23.09
N GLU A 174 -15.26 11.23 -24.10
CA GLU A 174 -15.26 11.64 -25.51
C GLU A 174 -16.25 12.76 -25.81
N MET A 175 -17.05 13.21 -24.84
CA MET A 175 -17.88 14.41 -24.96
C MET A 175 -17.11 15.70 -24.67
N PHE A 176 -15.89 15.58 -24.11
CA PHE A 176 -15.11 16.69 -23.59
C PHE A 176 -13.70 16.71 -24.19
N GLY A 177 -13.01 17.83 -24.01
CA GLY A 177 -11.63 18.01 -24.43
C GLY A 177 -10.88 18.93 -23.45
N PRO A 178 -9.59 19.21 -23.71
CA PRO A 178 -8.80 20.09 -22.85
C PRO A 178 -9.34 21.52 -22.92
N ASN A 179 -9.26 22.24 -21.80
CA ASN A 179 -9.63 23.64 -21.77
C ASN A 179 -8.45 24.49 -22.28
N VAL A 180 -8.56 24.91 -23.54
CA VAL A 180 -7.49 25.66 -24.24
C VAL A 180 -7.67 27.18 -24.19
N GLU A 181 -8.81 27.66 -23.68
CA GLU A 181 -9.09 29.10 -23.54
C GLU A 181 -8.35 29.68 -22.33
N GLN A 182 -8.26 28.89 -21.26
CA GLN A 182 -7.45 29.22 -20.10
C GLN A 182 -6.03 28.68 -20.29
N ARG A 183 -5.05 29.55 -20.05
CA ARG A 183 -3.62 29.18 -20.08
C ARG A 183 -3.07 29.22 -18.68
N VAL A 184 -2.22 28.25 -18.37
CA VAL A 184 -1.46 28.25 -17.14
C VAL A 184 -0.09 28.87 -17.40
N GLN A 185 0.19 29.95 -16.70
CA GLN A 185 1.57 30.44 -16.54
C GLN A 185 2.25 29.53 -15.51
N VAL A 186 2.96 28.51 -15.99
CA VAL A 186 3.80 27.65 -15.15
C VAL A 186 5.11 28.40 -14.90
N ASP A 187 5.20 29.16 -13.81
CA ASP A 187 6.51 29.63 -13.35
C ASP A 187 7.28 28.46 -12.72
N GLY A 188 8.61 28.54 -12.68
CA GLY A 188 9.48 27.51 -12.10
C GLY A 188 9.28 27.26 -10.59
N SER A 189 8.29 27.89 -9.95
CA SER A 189 7.91 27.72 -8.55
C SER A 189 6.50 27.12 -8.36
N GLY A 190 5.80 26.77 -9.45
CA GLY A 190 4.56 26.01 -9.44
C GLY A 190 3.26 26.82 -9.38
N TYR A 191 2.13 26.17 -9.68
CA TYR A 191 0.78 26.73 -9.52
C TYR A 191 0.51 26.96 -8.03
N ARG A 192 0.57 28.21 -7.58
CA ARG A 192 0.78 28.55 -6.16
C ARG A 192 -0.46 28.66 -5.26
N ALA A 193 -1.61 28.08 -5.61
CA ALA A 193 -2.75 28.08 -4.68
C ALA A 193 -3.77 26.97 -4.96
N GLU A 194 -3.90 26.04 -4.00
CA GLU A 194 -4.98 25.03 -3.94
C GLU A 194 -6.38 25.66 -4.09
N SER A 195 -6.58 26.88 -3.55
CA SER A 195 -7.84 27.62 -3.69
C SER A 195 -8.17 27.92 -5.14
N SER A 196 -7.17 28.22 -5.98
CA SER A 196 -7.37 28.52 -7.41
C SER A 196 -7.78 27.29 -8.21
N LEU A 197 -7.26 26.10 -7.85
CA LEU A 197 -7.65 24.85 -8.51
C LEU A 197 -9.06 24.41 -8.08
N ARG A 198 -9.42 24.54 -6.81
CA ARG A 198 -10.79 24.32 -6.33
C ARG A 198 -11.80 25.23 -7.03
N ASP A 199 -11.48 26.52 -7.10
CA ASP A 199 -12.33 27.52 -7.78
C ASP A 199 -12.46 27.22 -9.27
N TYR A 200 -11.36 26.76 -9.91
CA TYR A 200 -11.36 26.30 -11.29
C TYR A 200 -12.28 25.08 -11.50
N MET A 201 -12.14 24.04 -10.68
CA MET A 201 -13.00 22.85 -10.73
C MET A 201 -14.46 23.21 -10.52
N ASN A 202 -14.75 24.12 -9.58
CA ASN A 202 -16.09 24.65 -9.37
C ASN A 202 -16.61 25.40 -10.60
N GLN A 203 -15.81 26.28 -11.20
CA GLN A 203 -16.22 27.02 -12.39
C GLN A 203 -16.59 26.07 -13.54
N MET A 204 -15.79 25.05 -13.80
CA MET A 204 -16.05 24.08 -14.87
C MET A 204 -17.26 23.19 -14.61
N THR A 205 -17.53 22.83 -13.36
CA THR A 205 -18.59 21.88 -13.01
C THR A 205 -19.89 22.56 -12.61
N SER A 206 -19.91 23.87 -12.32
CA SER A 206 -21.10 24.58 -11.82
C SER A 206 -21.53 25.79 -12.63
N SER A 207 -20.67 26.39 -13.46
CA SER A 207 -20.96 27.71 -14.03
C SER A 207 -21.82 27.67 -15.31
N PRO A 208 -22.84 28.55 -15.42
CA PRO A 208 -23.56 28.81 -16.68
C PRO A 208 -22.72 29.52 -17.75
N SER A 209 -21.45 29.86 -17.45
CA SER A 209 -20.48 30.41 -18.40
C SER A 209 -19.74 29.34 -19.22
N SER A 210 -19.98 28.06 -18.96
CA SER A 210 -19.45 26.98 -19.79
C SER A 210 -20.31 26.85 -21.06
N THR A 211 -19.68 26.50 -22.17
CA THR A 211 -20.38 26.15 -23.42
C THR A 211 -21.17 24.84 -23.32
N LEU A 212 -21.20 24.23 -22.12
CA LEU A 212 -21.80 22.93 -21.82
C LEU A 212 -23.25 23.10 -21.36
N ASN A 213 -24.13 22.20 -21.81
CA ASN A 213 -25.51 22.15 -21.34
C ASN A 213 -25.62 21.44 -19.96
N ASN A 214 -26.80 21.50 -19.34
CA ASN A 214 -27.03 20.92 -18.01
C ASN A 214 -26.74 19.42 -17.93
N ASP A 215 -27.01 18.66 -19.00
CA ASP A 215 -26.76 17.22 -19.05
C ASP A 215 -25.26 16.93 -19.10
N GLN A 216 -24.52 17.68 -19.93
CA GLN A 216 -23.06 17.63 -19.99
C GLN A 216 -22.42 18.01 -18.65
N LEU A 217 -22.95 19.03 -17.96
CA LEU A 217 -22.47 19.40 -16.62
C LEU A 217 -22.74 18.29 -15.58
N ALA A 218 -23.89 17.62 -15.64
CA ALA A 218 -24.20 16.51 -14.76
C ALA A 218 -23.25 15.32 -14.99
N ILE A 219 -22.98 14.98 -16.25
CA ILE A 219 -22.00 13.95 -16.63
C ILE A 219 -20.60 14.36 -16.14
N LEU A 220 -20.20 15.61 -16.33
CA LEU A 220 -18.87 16.07 -15.94
C LEU A 220 -18.64 15.99 -14.42
N ARG A 221 -19.66 16.34 -13.61
CA ARG A 221 -19.63 16.15 -12.15
C ARG A 221 -19.49 14.68 -11.78
N GLN A 222 -20.19 13.78 -12.47
CA GLN A 222 -20.08 12.34 -12.23
C GLN A 222 -18.69 11.81 -12.58
N LEU A 223 -18.14 12.21 -13.72
CA LEU A 223 -16.84 11.77 -14.23
C LEU A 223 -15.69 12.22 -13.32
N PHE A 224 -15.70 13.49 -12.89
CA PHE A 224 -14.74 14.03 -11.92
C PHE A 224 -15.04 13.64 -10.48
N ASP A 225 -16.20 13.03 -10.22
CA ASP A 225 -16.79 12.89 -8.89
C ASP A 225 -17.03 14.23 -8.19
N TRP A 226 -16.88 15.38 -8.84
CA TRP A 226 -16.77 16.69 -8.20
C TRP A 226 -18.12 17.40 -8.15
N ASP A 227 -18.76 17.42 -6.97
CA ASP A 227 -20.01 18.14 -6.73
C ASP A 227 -19.98 18.89 -5.37
N THR A 228 -19.63 20.18 -5.40
CA THR A 228 -19.59 21.02 -4.21
C THR A 228 -20.97 21.41 -3.68
N THR A 229 -22.05 21.12 -4.40
CA THR A 229 -23.41 21.29 -3.85
C THR A 229 -23.76 20.16 -2.88
N ARG A 230 -23.26 18.95 -3.13
CA ARG A 230 -23.41 17.77 -2.27
C ARG A 230 -22.33 17.69 -1.20
N GLU A 231 -21.12 18.10 -1.55
CA GLU A 231 -19.96 18.10 -0.66
C GLU A 231 -19.33 19.52 -0.59
N PRO A 232 -19.93 20.45 0.20
CA PRO A 232 -19.47 21.84 0.28
C PRO A 232 -18.03 22.01 0.76
N ASP A 233 -17.49 21.03 1.47
CA ASP A 233 -16.11 21.03 1.99
C ASP A 233 -15.13 20.27 1.09
N ARG A 234 -15.58 19.75 -0.06
CA ARG A 234 -14.72 19.01 -0.98
C ARG A 234 -13.56 19.88 -1.47
N ASN A 235 -12.35 19.38 -1.27
CA ASN A 235 -11.10 19.97 -1.73
C ASN A 235 -10.25 18.91 -2.46
N LEU A 236 -9.06 19.30 -2.91
CA LEU A 236 -8.06 18.42 -3.52
C LEU A 236 -7.56 17.34 -2.55
N PRO A 237 -7.04 16.19 -3.06
CA PRO A 237 -6.80 15.85 -4.47
C PRO A 237 -8.08 15.57 -5.28
N LEU A 238 -8.01 15.75 -6.60
CA LEU A 238 -9.13 15.45 -7.51
C LEU A 238 -9.38 13.93 -7.60
N ILE A 239 -8.31 13.15 -7.56
CA ILE A 239 -8.31 11.69 -7.57
C ILE A 239 -8.66 11.17 -6.17
N ARG A 240 -9.55 10.19 -6.10
CA ARG A 240 -9.92 9.48 -4.87
C ARG A 240 -9.59 8.00 -5.02
N ASN A 241 -9.04 7.40 -3.97
CA ASN A 241 -8.95 5.95 -3.85
C ASN A 241 -10.37 5.36 -4.01
N ARG A 242 -10.60 4.66 -5.12
CA ARG A 242 -11.88 3.98 -5.39
C ARG A 242 -11.70 2.48 -5.24
N ALA A 243 -12.69 1.83 -4.64
CA ALA A 243 -12.82 0.39 -4.75
C ALA A 243 -13.01 0.02 -6.25
N PRO A 244 -12.44 -1.09 -6.72
CA PRO A 244 -12.53 -1.50 -8.12
C PRO A 244 -13.99 -1.57 -8.58
N SER A 245 -14.34 -0.86 -9.66
CA SER A 245 -15.70 -0.76 -10.20
C SER A 245 -16.22 -2.03 -10.87
N SER A 246 -15.36 -3.03 -11.08
CA SER A 246 -15.71 -4.26 -11.78
C SER A 246 -15.05 -5.50 -11.15
N LEU A 247 -15.63 -6.69 -11.41
CA LEU A 247 -15.07 -7.99 -11.03
C LEU A 247 -13.70 -8.24 -11.67
N LEU A 248 -13.48 -7.71 -12.88
CA LEU A 248 -12.18 -7.69 -13.55
C LEU A 248 -11.18 -6.89 -12.71
N SER A 249 -11.55 -5.69 -12.26
CA SER A 249 -10.75 -4.81 -11.38
C SER A 249 -10.50 -5.42 -10.00
N ALA A 250 -11.43 -6.22 -9.46
CA ALA A 250 -11.23 -7.01 -8.24
C ALA A 250 -10.23 -8.17 -8.45
N SER A 251 -10.33 -8.91 -9.56
CA SER A 251 -9.35 -9.97 -9.90
C SER A 251 -7.96 -9.40 -10.23
N TRP A 252 -7.91 -8.18 -10.76
CA TRP A 252 -6.69 -7.40 -11.01
C TRP A 252 -5.89 -7.15 -9.73
N SER A 253 -6.57 -6.91 -8.60
CA SER A 253 -5.92 -6.70 -7.29
C SER A 253 -5.22 -7.96 -6.75
N ALA A 254 -5.74 -9.16 -7.06
CA ALA A 254 -5.15 -10.42 -6.63
C ALA A 254 -3.83 -10.72 -7.39
N VAL A 255 -3.79 -10.38 -8.68
CA VAL A 255 -2.58 -10.50 -9.53
C VAL A 255 -1.52 -9.46 -9.16
N ARG A 256 -1.95 -8.24 -8.80
CA ARG A 256 -1.08 -7.17 -8.31
C ARG A 256 -0.29 -7.57 -7.06
N ASN A 257 -0.91 -8.35 -6.17
CA ASN A 257 -0.29 -8.78 -4.92
C ASN A 257 0.61 -10.01 -5.08
N PHE A 258 0.77 -10.55 -6.30
CA PHE A 258 1.64 -11.70 -6.55
C PHE A 258 3.10 -11.26 -6.73
N ASP A 259 4.01 -11.78 -5.91
CA ASP A 259 5.45 -11.52 -6.07
C ASP A 259 6.04 -12.32 -7.25
N TRP A 260 6.03 -11.70 -8.42
CA TRP A 260 6.63 -12.24 -9.64
C TRP A 260 8.16 -12.40 -9.56
N SER A 261 8.83 -11.84 -8.54
CA SER A 261 10.29 -12.00 -8.33
C SER A 261 10.70 -13.40 -7.90
N SER A 262 9.85 -14.05 -7.12
CA SER A 262 9.99 -15.48 -6.77
C SER A 262 10.08 -16.39 -7.99
N MET A 263 9.47 -15.99 -9.11
CA MET A 263 9.50 -16.72 -10.38
C MET A 263 10.79 -16.52 -11.19
N GLY A 264 11.74 -15.70 -10.69
CA GLY A 264 13.06 -15.52 -11.31
C GLY A 264 12.97 -14.83 -12.67
N PHE A 265 11.85 -14.16 -12.91
CA PHE A 265 11.60 -13.39 -14.11
C PHE A 265 12.43 -12.11 -14.10
N SER A 266 12.79 -11.63 -15.29
CA SER A 266 13.44 -10.32 -15.43
C SER A 266 12.56 -9.23 -14.80
N PHE A 267 13.17 -8.16 -14.29
CA PHE A 267 12.43 -7.00 -13.74
C PHE A 267 11.28 -6.56 -14.66
N LEU A 268 11.56 -6.52 -15.95
CA LEU A 268 10.58 -6.21 -16.99
C LEU A 268 9.40 -7.19 -17.04
N LEU A 269 9.63 -8.50 -17.03
CA LEU A 269 8.55 -9.49 -17.01
C LEU A 269 7.72 -9.40 -15.73
N ARG A 270 8.37 -9.08 -14.60
CA ARG A 270 7.69 -8.85 -13.31
C ARG A 270 6.78 -7.64 -13.37
N GLN A 271 7.28 -6.53 -13.94
CA GLN A 271 6.49 -5.34 -14.17
C GLN A 271 5.31 -5.67 -15.08
N VAL A 272 5.53 -6.32 -16.22
CA VAL A 272 4.48 -6.77 -17.16
C VAL A 272 3.38 -7.58 -16.47
N LEU A 273 3.77 -8.54 -15.62
CA LEU A 273 2.84 -9.40 -14.89
C LEU A 273 2.14 -8.70 -13.71
N ALA A 274 2.82 -7.75 -13.06
CA ALA A 274 2.24 -6.95 -11.97
C ALA A 274 1.17 -5.96 -12.46
N ASN A 275 1.08 -5.69 -13.77
CA ASN A 275 0.03 -4.84 -14.36
C ASN A 275 -1.28 -5.60 -14.64
N GLY A 276 -1.34 -6.89 -14.30
CA GLY A 276 -2.54 -7.71 -14.46
C GLY A 276 -2.54 -8.65 -15.66
N ILE A 277 -3.58 -8.60 -16.51
CA ILE A 277 -3.76 -9.58 -17.60
C ILE A 277 -2.67 -9.36 -18.66
N PRO A 278 -1.68 -10.27 -18.79
CA PRO A 278 -0.61 -10.10 -19.78
C PRO A 278 -1.18 -10.34 -21.18
N THR A 279 -0.66 -9.65 -22.20
CA THR A 279 -1.00 -9.95 -23.60
C THR A 279 -0.62 -11.39 -23.94
N MET A 280 -1.17 -11.94 -25.04
CA MET A 280 -0.82 -13.30 -25.45
C MET A 280 0.69 -13.45 -25.73
N GLU A 281 1.33 -12.42 -26.28
CA GLU A 281 2.78 -12.38 -26.47
C GLU A 281 3.53 -12.35 -25.14
N GLN A 282 3.12 -11.49 -24.22
CA GLN A 282 3.68 -11.42 -22.86
C GLN A 282 3.52 -12.75 -22.12
N CYS A 283 2.36 -13.39 -22.20
CA CYS A 283 2.12 -14.73 -21.68
C CYS A 283 3.07 -15.76 -22.30
N ALA A 284 3.28 -15.72 -23.62
CA ALA A 284 4.19 -16.64 -24.30
C ALA A 284 5.65 -16.45 -23.88
N ILE A 285 6.09 -15.21 -23.65
CA ILE A 285 7.43 -14.88 -23.13
C ILE A 285 7.58 -15.41 -21.69
N VAL A 286 6.59 -15.16 -20.83
CA VAL A 286 6.56 -15.62 -19.43
C VAL A 286 6.58 -17.15 -19.36
N LEU A 287 5.73 -17.82 -20.14
CA LEU A 287 5.68 -19.28 -20.22
C LEU A 287 7.00 -19.87 -20.73
N ARG A 288 7.66 -19.22 -21.70
CA ARG A 288 8.97 -19.65 -22.19
C ARG A 288 10.05 -19.50 -21.11
N ALA A 289 10.10 -18.35 -20.44
CA ALA A 289 11.03 -18.10 -19.34
C ALA A 289 10.83 -19.08 -18.18
N TYR A 290 9.57 -19.38 -17.85
CA TYR A 290 9.21 -20.36 -16.83
C TYR A 290 9.65 -21.78 -17.23
N ARG A 291 9.34 -22.22 -18.46
CA ARG A 291 9.77 -23.52 -19.01
C ARG A 291 11.28 -23.70 -18.96
N ASP A 292 12.04 -22.70 -19.37
CA ASP A 292 13.50 -22.75 -19.41
C ASP A 292 14.09 -22.89 -17.99
N ARG A 293 13.40 -22.37 -16.97
CA ARG A 293 13.76 -22.56 -15.56
C ARG A 293 13.39 -23.96 -15.05
N VAL A 294 12.15 -24.40 -15.25
CA VAL A 294 11.69 -25.72 -14.79
C VAL A 294 12.53 -26.85 -15.41
N ARG A 295 12.86 -26.74 -16.70
CA ARG A 295 13.75 -27.69 -17.40
C ARG A 295 15.17 -27.73 -16.85
N LYS A 296 15.68 -26.64 -16.27
CA LYS A 296 17.00 -26.64 -15.60
C LYS A 296 16.96 -27.34 -14.24
N ASN A 297 15.80 -27.36 -13.57
CA ASN A 297 15.67 -27.89 -12.21
C ASN A 297 15.11 -29.33 -12.14
N GLN A 298 14.47 -29.84 -13.20
CA GLN A 298 13.91 -31.18 -13.20
C GLN A 298 14.48 -32.02 -14.36
N LYS A 299 15.27 -33.05 -14.02
CA LYS A 299 15.51 -34.19 -14.92
C LYS A 299 14.18 -34.95 -15.01
N ARG A 300 13.50 -34.79 -16.15
CA ARG A 300 12.39 -35.59 -16.69
C ARG A 300 11.52 -36.27 -15.64
N ASP A 301 10.35 -35.71 -15.37
CA ASP A 301 9.08 -36.44 -15.46
C ASP A 301 7.88 -35.47 -15.48
N ALA A 302 6.84 -35.92 -16.19
CA ALA A 302 5.47 -35.40 -16.32
C ALA A 302 5.17 -34.25 -17.31
N GLU A 303 4.44 -34.63 -18.37
CA GLU A 303 3.64 -33.80 -19.26
C GLU A 303 2.38 -33.24 -18.53
N ALA A 304 2.57 -32.26 -17.64
CA ALA A 304 1.49 -31.31 -17.36
C ALA A 304 1.55 -30.20 -18.43
N THR A 305 0.41 -29.70 -18.91
CA THR A 305 0.47 -28.55 -19.83
C THR A 305 1.05 -27.35 -19.09
N ASP A 306 1.96 -26.60 -19.72
CA ASP A 306 2.75 -25.57 -19.03
C ASP A 306 1.91 -24.45 -18.41
N CYS A 307 0.68 -24.27 -18.91
CA CYS A 307 -0.27 -23.34 -18.32
C CYS A 307 -0.90 -23.90 -17.04
N ASP A 308 -1.21 -25.19 -16.99
CA ASP A 308 -1.73 -25.84 -15.78
C ASP A 308 -0.65 -25.93 -14.70
N SER A 309 0.62 -26.11 -15.07
CA SER A 309 1.74 -26.10 -14.11
C SER A 309 2.08 -24.70 -13.62
N LEU A 310 1.98 -23.67 -14.48
CA LEU A 310 2.11 -22.28 -14.05
C LEU A 310 0.94 -21.85 -13.16
N ALA A 311 -0.30 -22.19 -13.54
CA ALA A 311 -1.48 -21.92 -12.73
C ALA A 311 -1.43 -22.69 -11.40
N ALA A 312 -1.03 -23.96 -11.42
CA ALA A 312 -0.78 -24.73 -10.21
C ALA A 312 0.43 -24.22 -9.43
N ALA A 313 1.43 -23.57 -10.02
CA ALA A 313 2.53 -22.92 -9.30
C ALA A 313 2.16 -21.52 -8.77
N VAL A 314 1.13 -20.88 -9.34
CA VAL A 314 0.49 -19.68 -8.79
C VAL A 314 -0.46 -20.06 -7.66
N GLN A 315 -1.18 -21.19 -7.78
CA GLN A 315 -2.11 -21.71 -6.77
C GLN A 315 -1.42 -22.50 -5.65
N ALA A 316 -0.37 -23.26 -5.97
CA ALA A 316 0.54 -23.94 -5.05
C ALA A 316 1.81 -23.14 -4.81
N GLY A 317 1.88 -21.91 -5.33
CA GLY A 317 2.69 -20.86 -4.74
C GLY A 317 2.20 -20.78 -3.31
N GLU A 318 2.96 -21.41 -2.42
CA GLU A 318 2.66 -21.57 -1.00
C GLU A 318 1.96 -20.31 -0.49
N ALA A 319 0.90 -20.45 0.29
CA ALA A 319 0.38 -19.36 1.10
C ALA A 319 1.59 -18.60 1.70
N ARG A 320 1.92 -17.45 1.11
CA ARG A 320 3.09 -16.65 1.47
C ARG A 320 2.58 -15.34 1.98
N GLY A 321 3.00 -15.05 3.20
CA GLY A 321 2.77 -13.81 3.89
C GLY A 321 3.49 -12.69 3.16
N ARG A 322 3.19 -11.47 3.56
CA ARG A 322 3.78 -10.28 2.97
C ARG A 322 4.92 -9.77 3.85
N PRO A 323 5.83 -8.96 3.30
CA PRO A 323 6.84 -8.35 4.14
C PRO A 323 6.21 -7.35 5.11
N LEU A 324 6.52 -7.49 6.39
CA LEU A 324 5.93 -6.69 7.47
C LEU A 324 7.01 -6.27 8.48
N VAL A 325 6.83 -5.10 9.10
CA VAL A 325 7.76 -4.58 10.11
C VAL A 325 7.23 -4.85 11.51
N GLN A 326 8.05 -5.48 12.34
CA GLN A 326 7.87 -5.54 13.79
C GLN A 326 8.77 -4.50 14.45
N ILE A 327 8.20 -3.51 15.14
CA ILE A 327 8.95 -2.60 16.00
C ILE A 327 9.01 -3.21 17.40
N HIS A 328 10.22 -3.51 17.88
CA HIS A 328 10.41 -4.17 19.17
C HIS A 328 10.57 -3.20 20.34
N SER A 329 11.28 -2.08 20.11
CA SER A 329 11.48 -1.05 21.13
C SER A 329 12.13 0.19 20.55
N VAL A 330 11.90 1.31 21.22
CA VAL A 330 12.76 2.50 21.14
C VAL A 330 13.42 2.68 22.50
N VAL A 331 14.74 2.74 22.54
CA VAL A 331 15.51 2.96 23.77
C VAL A 331 16.24 4.27 23.68
N VAL A 332 16.07 5.14 24.66
CA VAL A 332 16.85 6.38 24.73
C VAL A 332 18.15 6.09 25.44
N SER A 333 19.28 6.27 24.74
CA SER A 333 20.61 5.92 25.23
C SER A 333 21.38 7.10 25.82
N ASN A 334 21.01 8.32 25.45
CA ASN A 334 21.53 9.56 26.01
C ASN A 334 20.47 10.66 25.83
N ILE A 335 20.22 11.41 26.89
CA ILE A 335 19.44 12.65 26.90
C ILE A 335 20.41 13.62 27.54
N ASP A 336 21.05 14.48 26.73
CA ASP A 336 21.94 15.60 27.11
C ASP A 336 22.93 15.41 28.31
N TYR A 337 23.26 14.16 28.65
CA TYR A 337 23.97 13.73 29.86
C TYR A 337 23.18 13.85 31.17
N GLU A 338 21.86 14.00 31.11
CA GLU A 338 20.92 13.92 32.22
C GLU A 338 20.40 12.50 32.51
N ALA A 339 19.97 12.29 33.76
CA ALA A 339 19.42 11.03 34.25
C ALA A 339 18.58 11.25 35.54
N PRO A 340 17.24 11.33 35.46
CA PRO A 340 16.42 11.27 34.24
C PRO A 340 16.51 12.58 33.43
N GLY A 341 16.23 12.50 32.13
CA GLY A 341 15.92 13.69 31.32
C GLY A 341 14.40 13.83 31.11
N GLU A 342 13.93 14.99 30.65
CA GLU A 342 12.53 15.32 30.43
C GLU A 342 12.15 15.17 28.94
N LEU A 343 11.90 13.93 28.51
CA LEU A 343 11.70 13.60 27.11
C LEU A 343 10.29 13.95 26.61
N TYR A 344 10.20 14.56 25.44
CA TYR A 344 8.96 14.70 24.68
C TYR A 344 9.22 14.59 23.17
N GLY A 345 8.15 14.49 22.38
CA GLY A 345 8.23 14.55 20.93
C GLY A 345 7.35 13.53 20.21
N LEU A 346 7.72 13.25 18.95
CA LEU A 346 6.94 12.43 18.04
C LEU A 346 7.81 11.37 17.37
N ILE A 347 7.33 10.14 17.34
CA ILE A 347 7.83 9.08 16.48
C ILE A 347 6.66 8.64 15.59
N ASN A 348 6.86 8.64 14.28
CA ASN A 348 5.88 8.11 13.34
C ASN A 348 6.54 7.16 12.33
N ALA A 349 5.76 6.21 11.86
CA ALA A 349 6.10 5.37 10.71
C ALA A 349 5.18 5.72 9.55
N THR A 350 5.70 5.73 8.33
CA THR A 350 4.91 5.94 7.11
C THR A 350 5.22 4.84 6.12
N ASP A 351 4.19 4.09 5.73
CA ASP A 351 4.24 3.09 4.66
C ASP A 351 3.24 3.47 3.55
N MET A 352 3.02 2.56 2.58
CA MET A 352 2.08 2.77 1.46
C MET A 352 0.63 3.06 1.89
N LEU A 353 0.25 2.72 3.12
CA LEU A 353 -1.10 2.92 3.66
C LEU A 353 -1.21 4.23 4.46
N GLY A 354 -0.12 4.99 4.57
CA GLY A 354 -0.08 6.30 5.23
C GLY A 354 0.70 6.31 6.55
N PRO A 355 0.67 7.44 7.28
CA PRO A 355 1.40 7.60 8.53
C PRO A 355 0.67 6.94 9.72
N GLN A 356 1.45 6.43 10.67
CA GLN A 356 1.01 5.94 11.98
C GLN A 356 1.90 6.52 13.07
N ILE A 357 1.30 6.87 14.20
CA ILE A 357 2.02 7.40 15.36
C ILE A 357 2.46 6.25 16.25
N ILE A 358 3.74 6.23 16.63
CA ILE A 358 4.36 5.23 17.49
C ILE A 358 4.61 5.79 18.90
N TYR A 359 4.87 7.09 19.02
CA TYR A 359 5.09 7.79 20.29
C TYR A 359 4.69 9.25 20.09
N ASN A 360 3.94 9.83 21.02
CA ASN A 360 3.52 11.23 20.94
C ASN A 360 3.34 11.81 22.35
N VAL A 361 4.33 12.58 22.79
CA VAL A 361 4.31 13.29 24.06
C VAL A 361 4.52 14.77 23.77
N HIS A 362 3.62 15.60 24.25
CA HIS A 362 3.72 17.04 24.08
C HIS A 362 4.68 17.64 25.11
N ARG A 363 5.35 18.74 24.76
CA ARG A 363 6.31 19.42 25.64
C ARG A 363 5.84 19.65 27.09
N PRO A 364 4.59 20.10 27.34
CA PRO A 364 4.12 20.29 28.73
C PRO A 364 4.07 18.99 29.53
N ASP A 365 3.87 17.87 28.84
CA ASP A 365 3.67 16.54 29.40
C ASP A 365 4.95 15.69 29.33
N ALA A 366 6.12 16.33 29.18
CA ALA A 366 7.40 15.64 29.08
C ALA A 366 7.60 14.64 30.21
N GLU A 367 8.08 13.45 29.83
CA GLU A 367 8.20 12.29 30.70
C GLU A 367 9.63 12.16 31.21
N TYR A 368 9.79 11.73 32.47
CA TYR A 368 11.10 11.42 33.03
C TYR A 368 11.61 10.08 32.47
N VAL A 369 12.66 10.13 31.65
CA VAL A 369 13.25 8.95 31.01
C VAL A 369 14.72 8.83 31.39
N TYR A 370 15.13 7.65 31.85
CA TYR A 370 16.53 7.35 32.13
C TYR A 370 17.26 6.82 30.90
N PRO A 371 18.55 7.15 30.70
CA PRO A 371 19.38 6.48 29.70
C PRO A 371 19.35 4.95 29.85
N GLY A 372 19.01 4.25 28.78
CA GLY A 372 18.81 2.80 28.73
C GLY A 372 17.35 2.36 28.87
N GLN A 373 16.44 3.25 29.27
CA GLN A 373 15.02 2.96 29.41
C GLN A 373 14.33 2.81 28.04
N LYS A 374 13.40 1.86 27.96
CA LYS A 374 12.50 1.69 26.81
C LYS A 374 11.37 2.72 26.91
N LEU A 375 11.03 3.34 25.79
CA LEU A 375 9.85 4.19 25.71
C LEU A 375 8.58 3.33 25.67
N GLU A 376 7.53 3.82 26.31
CA GLU A 376 6.19 3.27 26.17
C GLU A 376 5.64 3.67 24.80
N LEU A 377 5.47 2.68 23.91
CA LEU A 377 5.02 2.93 22.54
C LEU A 377 3.50 2.82 22.48
N ILE A 378 2.90 3.70 21.67
CA ILE A 378 1.48 3.64 21.33
C ILE A 378 1.24 2.41 20.46
N SER A 379 0.23 1.61 20.81
CA SER A 379 -0.15 0.47 19.97
C SER A 379 -0.58 0.97 18.59
N LEU A 380 0.03 0.39 17.56
CA LEU A 380 -0.31 0.69 16.17
C LEU A 380 -1.77 0.33 15.86
N GLU A 381 -2.40 1.11 14.96
CA GLU A 381 -3.75 0.84 14.47
C GLU A 381 -3.79 -0.29 13.45
N ARG A 382 -2.66 -0.50 12.77
CA ARG A 382 -2.44 -1.58 11.79
C ARG A 382 -0.95 -1.96 11.71
N PRO A 383 -0.62 -3.13 11.17
CA PRO A 383 0.76 -3.50 10.86
C PRO A 383 1.43 -2.49 9.91
N ILE A 384 2.75 -2.35 10.00
CA ILE A 384 3.53 -1.55 9.07
C ILE A 384 3.92 -2.45 7.89
N GLU A 385 3.48 -2.05 6.70
CA GLU A 385 3.76 -2.77 5.46
C GLU A 385 5.20 -2.53 5.00
N ALA A 386 5.88 -3.60 4.60
CA ALA A 386 7.22 -3.55 4.00
C ALA A 386 7.28 -4.17 2.60
N THR A 387 6.12 -4.41 1.98
CA THR A 387 6.03 -4.74 0.55
C THR A 387 6.67 -3.65 -0.30
N ASP A 388 6.53 -2.41 0.15
CA ASP A 388 7.12 -1.21 -0.45
C ASP A 388 8.02 -0.47 0.55
N ASP A 389 8.63 0.62 0.07
CA ASP A 389 9.44 1.49 0.90
C ASP A 389 8.61 2.06 2.06
N PHE A 390 9.20 2.06 3.25
CA PHE A 390 8.61 2.70 4.44
C PHE A 390 9.64 3.59 5.11
N SER A 391 9.17 4.50 5.96
CA SER A 391 10.04 5.35 6.74
C SER A 391 9.63 5.38 8.21
N VAL A 392 10.61 5.58 9.09
CA VAL A 392 10.38 5.85 10.51
C VAL A 392 11.09 7.16 10.85
N GLN A 393 10.34 8.17 11.25
CA GLN A 393 10.88 9.45 11.64
C GLN A 393 10.83 9.60 13.15
N MET A 394 11.95 10.03 13.72
CA MET A 394 12.07 10.38 15.13
C MET A 394 12.32 11.87 15.27
N ASN A 395 11.53 12.50 16.13
CA ASN A 395 11.67 13.89 16.52
C ASN A 395 11.49 13.99 18.03
N LEU A 396 12.52 13.61 18.77
CA LEU A 396 12.56 13.58 20.23
C LEU A 396 13.43 14.72 20.76
N TRP A 397 12.95 15.33 21.83
CA TRP A 397 13.51 16.51 22.47
C TRP A 397 13.55 16.31 23.97
N ASP A 398 14.54 16.94 24.58
CA ASP A 398 14.64 17.09 26.02
C ASP A 398 14.14 18.48 26.42
N ARG A 399 13.31 18.54 27.45
CA ARG A 399 12.71 19.78 27.90
C ARG A 399 13.61 20.45 28.94
N ASP A 400 13.89 21.72 28.69
CA ASP A 400 14.60 22.56 29.62
C ASP A 400 13.71 23.61 30.29
N LEU A 401 13.98 23.90 31.56
CA LEU A 401 13.31 24.96 32.32
C LEU A 401 13.94 26.34 32.10
N ILE A 402 15.26 26.39 31.90
CA ILE A 402 16.04 27.64 31.90
C ILE A 402 16.77 27.85 30.55
N SER A 403 17.13 26.77 29.86
CA SER A 403 17.69 26.76 28.50
C SER A 403 16.64 26.47 27.44
N ALA A 404 17.06 26.50 26.17
CA ALA A 404 16.25 26.03 25.07
C ALA A 404 16.33 24.50 25.03
N ASP A 405 15.19 23.86 24.77
CA ASP A 405 15.07 22.42 24.62
C ASP A 405 16.07 21.84 23.62
N ASP A 406 16.54 20.65 23.96
CA ASP A 406 17.69 20.05 23.30
C ASP A 406 17.28 18.86 22.43
N PRO A 407 17.70 18.80 21.15
CA PRO A 407 17.29 17.72 20.27
C PRO A 407 18.01 16.42 20.67
N VAL A 408 17.22 15.44 21.10
CA VAL A 408 17.67 14.09 21.46
C VAL A 408 17.81 13.23 20.21
N SER A 409 16.86 13.29 19.27
CA SER A 409 16.91 12.51 18.02
C SER A 409 16.01 13.13 16.95
N THR A 410 16.58 13.54 15.81
CA THR A 410 15.85 14.26 14.74
C THR A 410 16.02 13.66 13.35
N ALA A 411 16.23 12.34 13.27
CA ALA A 411 16.54 11.66 12.01
C ALA A 411 15.36 10.82 11.48
N ARG A 412 15.45 10.46 10.20
CA ARG A 412 14.51 9.59 9.51
C ARG A 412 15.24 8.37 8.96
N LEU A 413 14.71 7.18 9.26
CA LEU A 413 15.01 5.95 8.54
C LEU A 413 14.18 5.93 7.27
N ASN A 414 14.83 5.71 6.12
CA ASN A 414 14.16 5.33 4.89
C ASN A 414 14.55 3.90 4.57
N TRP A 415 13.60 2.98 4.64
CA TRP A 415 13.78 1.60 4.23
C TRP A 415 13.43 1.48 2.74
N ASN A 416 14.39 1.04 1.94
CA ASN A 416 14.19 0.81 0.52
C ASN A 416 14.15 -0.68 0.22
N VAL A 417 13.07 -1.16 -0.39
CA VAL A 417 12.89 -2.60 -0.66
C VAL A 417 13.90 -3.11 -1.71
N SER A 418 14.34 -2.24 -2.63
CA SER A 418 15.35 -2.61 -3.64
C SER A 418 16.78 -2.61 -3.08
N HIS A 419 17.04 -1.86 -2.01
CA HIS A 419 18.34 -1.72 -1.37
C HIS A 419 18.18 -1.68 0.15
N PRO A 420 17.79 -2.80 0.78
CA PRO A 420 17.51 -2.82 2.21
C PRO A 420 18.80 -2.56 3.01
N LEU A 421 18.69 -1.77 4.07
CA LEU A 421 19.82 -1.38 4.92
C LEU A 421 20.39 -2.56 5.73
N ALA A 422 19.61 -3.63 5.88
CA ALA A 422 19.98 -4.87 6.55
C ALA A 422 19.31 -6.06 5.87
N ALA A 423 19.75 -7.28 6.21
CA ALA A 423 19.07 -8.48 5.77
C ALA A 423 17.64 -8.53 6.34
N LEU A 424 16.69 -9.02 5.52
CA LEU A 424 15.36 -9.38 6.00
C LEU A 424 15.45 -10.53 7.02
N ASP A 425 14.40 -10.70 7.82
CA ASP A 425 14.26 -11.75 8.83
C ASP A 425 15.32 -11.72 9.95
N ALA A 426 16.02 -10.59 10.09
CA ALA A 426 17.00 -10.35 11.14
C ALA A 426 16.70 -9.06 11.89
N SER A 427 16.78 -9.12 13.22
CA SER A 427 16.62 -7.93 14.06
C SER A 427 17.76 -6.95 13.83
N MET A 428 17.40 -5.67 13.69
CA MET A 428 18.32 -4.57 13.52
C MET A 428 18.17 -3.55 14.65
N ALA A 429 19.29 -2.92 14.99
CA ALA A 429 19.34 -1.81 15.93
C ALA A 429 19.91 -0.59 15.20
N LEU A 430 19.09 0.45 15.05
CA LEU A 430 19.41 1.66 14.31
C LEU A 430 19.56 2.82 15.29
N ILE A 431 20.67 3.54 15.19
CA ILE A 431 20.99 4.66 16.07
C ILE A 431 20.51 5.96 15.42
N PHE A 432 19.67 6.69 16.13
CA PHE A 432 19.27 8.05 15.79
C PHE A 432 19.99 8.99 16.74
N SER A 433 20.70 9.98 16.20
CA SER A 433 21.46 10.94 17.02
C SER A 433 20.92 12.34 16.80
N GLY A 434 20.66 13.03 17.90
CA GLY A 434 20.48 14.48 17.95
C GLY A 434 21.79 15.17 18.34
N ARG A 435 21.73 16.49 18.54
CA ARG A 435 22.91 17.24 19.01
C ARG A 435 23.27 16.87 20.45
N SER A 436 22.25 16.63 21.28
CA SER A 436 22.41 16.44 22.71
C SER A 436 22.07 15.03 23.16
N GLY A 437 21.40 14.22 22.33
CA GLY A 437 20.99 12.87 22.71
C GLY A 437 21.15 11.82 21.62
N LYS A 438 20.78 10.59 21.97
CA LYS A 438 20.78 9.43 21.09
C LYS A 438 19.68 8.46 21.48
N SER A 439 18.92 7.98 20.51
CA SER A 439 17.99 6.87 20.67
C SER A 439 18.36 5.69 19.76
N VAL A 440 17.88 4.51 20.13
CA VAL A 440 18.09 3.26 19.40
C VAL A 440 16.73 2.65 19.07
N LEU A 441 16.41 2.56 17.79
CA LEU A 441 15.25 1.84 17.27
C LEU A 441 15.64 0.37 17.07
N ARG A 442 14.92 -0.55 17.69
CA ARG A 442 15.02 -1.99 17.39
C ARG A 442 13.80 -2.44 16.61
N LEU A 443 14.03 -2.99 15.43
CA LEU A 443 12.96 -3.51 14.57
C LEU A 443 13.43 -4.75 13.82
N THR A 444 12.49 -5.49 13.25
CA THR A 444 12.75 -6.55 12.28
C THR A 444 11.83 -6.35 11.08
N VAL A 445 12.38 -6.46 9.87
CA VAL A 445 11.57 -6.53 8.64
C VAL A 445 11.50 -7.99 8.23
N LEU A 446 10.34 -8.61 8.41
CA LEU A 446 10.09 -10.00 8.10
C LEU A 446 9.62 -10.11 6.65
N SER A 447 10.16 -11.04 5.86
CA SER A 447 9.93 -11.14 4.40
C SER A 447 8.66 -11.90 4.02
N ASN A 448 8.29 -12.91 4.81
CA ASN A 448 7.17 -13.82 4.55
C ASN A 448 6.32 -13.95 5.82
N ALA A 449 5.63 -12.87 6.16
CA ALA A 449 4.96 -12.72 7.44
C ALA A 449 3.47 -12.40 7.34
N VAL A 450 2.77 -12.67 8.43
CA VAL A 450 1.38 -12.28 8.65
C VAL A 450 1.29 -11.54 9.98
N SER A 451 0.24 -10.76 10.14
CA SER A 451 -0.01 -10.11 11.42
C SER A 451 -1.05 -10.90 12.23
N ALA A 452 -0.75 -11.08 13.51
CA ALA A 452 -1.67 -11.56 14.52
C ALA A 452 -2.20 -10.38 15.33
N GLU A 453 -3.50 -10.11 15.26
CA GLU A 453 -4.20 -9.31 16.26
C GLU A 453 -4.53 -10.22 17.46
N ILE A 454 -3.97 -9.91 18.63
CA ILE A 454 -4.08 -10.78 19.82
C ILE A 454 -4.94 -10.09 20.88
N GLN A 455 -5.87 -10.84 21.46
CA GLN A 455 -6.67 -10.41 22.61
C GLN A 455 -6.61 -11.50 23.68
N VAL A 456 -6.50 -11.10 24.95
CA VAL A 456 -6.60 -12.00 26.09
C VAL A 456 -7.81 -11.58 26.90
N VAL A 457 -8.77 -12.49 27.04
CA VAL A 457 -10.07 -12.23 27.67
C VAL A 457 -10.19 -13.06 28.93
N MET A 458 -10.55 -12.42 30.05
CA MET A 458 -10.84 -13.14 31.29
C MET A 458 -12.16 -13.90 31.15
N ILE A 459 -12.16 -15.20 31.41
CA ILE A 459 -13.38 -16.01 31.48
C ILE A 459 -13.82 -16.16 32.93
N ASN A 460 -12.86 -16.41 33.83
CA ASN A 460 -13.01 -16.44 35.28
C ASN A 460 -11.69 -16.03 35.95
N GLY A 461 -11.73 -15.15 36.95
CA GLY A 461 -10.58 -14.83 37.80
C GLY A 461 -10.35 -15.94 38.82
N ASP A 462 -11.11 -15.92 39.90
CA ASP A 462 -11.06 -16.85 41.03
C ASP A 462 -12.47 -17.11 41.64
N ASN A 463 -13.51 -16.58 40.99
CA ASN A 463 -14.91 -16.40 41.46
C ASN A 463 -15.16 -15.13 42.29
N GLU A 464 -14.18 -14.23 42.39
CA GLU A 464 -14.36 -12.82 42.75
C GLU A 464 -14.77 -11.97 41.54
N ASN A 465 -15.34 -10.80 41.83
CA ASN A 465 -15.76 -9.84 40.82
C ASN A 465 -15.72 -8.40 41.37
N PRO A 466 -14.72 -7.59 41.00
CA PRO A 466 -13.63 -7.89 40.05
C PRO A 466 -12.59 -8.89 40.61
N ALA A 467 -11.73 -9.41 39.73
CA ALA A 467 -10.46 -10.02 40.12
C ALA A 467 -9.35 -8.96 39.98
N ASP A 468 -8.46 -8.90 40.96
CA ASP A 468 -7.34 -7.97 41.07
C ASP A 468 -6.10 -8.55 40.38
N VAL A 469 -6.04 -8.42 39.05
CA VAL A 469 -5.11 -9.19 38.22
C VAL A 469 -3.73 -8.53 38.10
N TYR A 470 -2.67 -9.29 38.42
CA TYR A 470 -1.27 -8.93 38.18
C TYR A 470 -0.49 -10.09 37.51
N GLY A 471 0.77 -9.85 37.11
CA GLY A 471 1.63 -10.84 36.46
C GLY A 471 2.05 -10.42 35.05
N SER A 472 2.29 -11.40 34.16
CA SER A 472 2.82 -11.13 32.82
C SER A 472 2.16 -11.90 31.69
N ILE A 473 2.05 -11.24 30.53
CA ILE A 473 1.72 -11.86 29.24
C ILE A 473 2.85 -11.58 28.27
N ARG A 474 3.41 -12.64 27.70
CA ARG A 474 4.52 -12.56 26.74
C ARG A 474 4.15 -13.24 25.44
N VAL A 475 4.53 -12.61 24.32
CA VAL A 475 4.34 -13.15 22.98
C VAL A 475 5.70 -13.48 22.39
N LYS A 476 5.82 -14.65 21.77
CA LYS A 476 7.07 -15.18 21.24
C LYS A 476 6.88 -15.77 19.85
N SER A 477 7.83 -15.50 18.95
CA SER A 477 8.02 -16.23 17.69
C SER A 477 9.50 -16.25 17.35
N GLY A 478 10.01 -17.42 16.94
CA GLY A 478 11.42 -17.58 16.62
C GLY A 478 12.32 -17.16 17.79
N SER A 479 13.20 -16.18 17.55
CA SER A 479 14.09 -15.57 18.55
C SER A 479 13.50 -14.34 19.26
N VAL A 480 12.35 -13.85 18.83
CA VAL A 480 11.71 -12.64 19.36
C VAL A 480 10.82 -13.02 20.53
N THR A 481 10.93 -12.29 21.64
CA THR A 481 10.02 -12.37 22.78
C THR A 481 9.71 -10.96 23.27
N GLU A 482 8.43 -10.63 23.33
CA GLU A 482 7.92 -9.33 23.76
C GLU A 482 7.01 -9.51 24.97
N THR A 483 7.04 -8.55 25.88
CA THR A 483 6.17 -8.52 27.06
C THR A 483 5.09 -7.49 26.80
N TRP A 484 3.84 -7.94 26.80
CA TRP A 484 2.68 -7.15 26.39
C TRP A 484 1.77 -6.79 27.56
N PHE A 485 1.95 -7.45 28.70
CA PHE A 485 1.39 -7.09 29.99
C PHE A 485 2.45 -7.46 31.02
N ASP A 486 2.76 -6.54 31.92
CA ASP A 486 3.69 -6.75 33.03
C ASP A 486 3.24 -5.85 34.16
N ARG A 487 2.83 -6.47 35.27
CA ARG A 487 2.28 -5.80 36.44
C ARG A 487 2.82 -6.50 37.68
N GLU A 488 3.40 -5.71 38.57
CA GLU A 488 3.90 -6.21 39.85
C GLU A 488 2.75 -6.45 40.84
N TYR A 489 3.04 -7.14 41.93
CA TYR A 489 2.07 -7.52 42.97
C TYR A 489 1.23 -6.33 43.49
N ASP A 490 1.87 -5.18 43.73
CA ASP A 490 1.19 -3.98 44.24
C ASP A 490 0.50 -3.14 43.14
N ASP A 491 0.55 -3.57 41.87
CA ASP A 491 0.07 -2.83 40.69
C ASP A 491 -0.89 -3.70 39.86
N HIS A 492 -1.98 -4.14 40.47
CA HIS A 492 -3.01 -4.96 39.82
C HIS A 492 -4.02 -4.14 39.02
N VAL A 493 -4.79 -4.83 38.18
CA VAL A 493 -5.89 -4.25 37.42
C VAL A 493 -7.19 -5.02 37.68
N ASP A 494 -8.25 -4.30 38.02
CA ASP A 494 -9.58 -4.89 38.18
C ASP A 494 -10.10 -5.42 36.84
N LEU A 495 -10.29 -6.74 36.74
CA LEU A 495 -10.91 -7.38 35.58
C LEU A 495 -12.24 -8.04 35.96
N TYR A 496 -13.19 -7.98 35.04
CA TYR A 496 -14.50 -8.64 35.13
C TYR A 496 -14.60 -9.76 34.07
N PRO A 497 -15.33 -10.85 34.32
CA PRO A 497 -15.55 -11.89 33.32
C PRO A 497 -16.07 -11.30 31.99
N GLY A 498 -15.37 -11.62 30.90
CA GLY A 498 -15.61 -11.11 29.55
C GLY A 498 -14.78 -9.87 29.17
N GLN A 499 -14.07 -9.24 30.10
CA GLN A 499 -13.19 -8.11 29.81
C GLN A 499 -11.83 -8.56 29.24
N MET A 500 -11.22 -7.65 28.48
CA MET A 500 -9.89 -7.84 27.89
C MET A 500 -8.83 -7.35 28.87
N VAL A 501 -7.73 -8.11 28.99
CA VAL A 501 -6.52 -7.64 29.65
C VAL A 501 -5.95 -6.46 28.84
N PRO A 502 -5.56 -5.33 29.48
CA PRO A 502 -5.03 -4.17 28.77
C PRO A 502 -3.59 -4.42 28.30
N LEU A 503 -3.44 -4.97 27.10
CA LEU A 503 -2.15 -5.22 26.47
C LEU A 503 -1.53 -3.91 25.95
N THR A 504 -0.20 -3.77 26.04
CA THR A 504 0.54 -2.63 25.49
C THR A 504 0.55 -2.61 23.97
N HIS A 505 0.38 -3.77 23.33
CA HIS A 505 0.41 -3.94 21.88
C HIS A 505 -0.80 -4.74 21.40
N LYS A 506 -1.28 -4.40 20.21
CA LYS A 506 -2.41 -5.08 19.55
C LYS A 506 -1.98 -6.10 18.51
N PHE A 507 -0.88 -5.82 17.79
CA PHE A 507 -0.43 -6.61 16.65
C PHE A 507 0.96 -7.21 16.88
N PHE A 508 1.11 -8.47 16.50
CA PHE A 508 2.40 -9.17 16.47
C PHE A 508 2.64 -9.69 15.06
N VAL A 509 3.79 -9.37 14.47
CA VAL A 509 4.16 -9.85 13.15
C VAL A 509 4.91 -11.18 13.28
N VAL A 510 4.47 -12.19 12.54
CA VAL A 510 4.96 -13.56 12.63
C VAL A 510 5.32 -14.10 11.25
N GLN A 511 6.48 -14.75 11.12
CA GLN A 511 6.82 -15.48 9.90
C GLN A 511 5.89 -16.67 9.72
N LEU A 512 5.37 -16.89 8.51
CA LEU A 512 4.37 -17.94 8.27
C LEU A 512 4.82 -19.37 8.63
N HIS A 513 6.13 -19.62 8.64
CA HIS A 513 6.70 -20.93 8.95
C HIS A 513 7.11 -21.08 10.43
N GLU A 514 6.98 -20.02 11.23
CA GLU A 514 7.29 -20.03 12.65
C GLU A 514 6.01 -20.04 13.48
N ALA A 515 5.97 -20.83 14.55
CA ALA A 515 4.83 -20.81 15.44
C ALA A 515 4.90 -19.60 16.38
N MET A 516 3.74 -19.02 16.65
CA MET A 516 3.56 -18.00 17.67
C MET A 516 3.14 -18.65 18.99
N GLU A 517 3.81 -18.29 20.08
CA GLU A 517 3.51 -18.74 21.44
C GLU A 517 3.06 -17.53 22.28
N VAL A 518 1.92 -17.65 22.97
CA VAL A 518 1.47 -16.66 23.97
C VAL A 518 1.58 -17.32 25.33
N LEU A 519 2.48 -16.80 26.16
CA LEU A 519 2.75 -17.23 27.51
C LEU A 519 1.96 -16.33 28.46
N VAL A 520 1.11 -16.94 29.30
CA VAL A 520 0.25 -16.25 30.25
C VAL A 520 0.60 -16.75 31.64
N ASP A 521 0.95 -15.83 32.54
CA ASP A 521 1.24 -16.08 33.95
C ASP A 521 0.60 -14.94 34.76
N LEU A 522 -0.63 -15.17 35.20
CA LEU A 522 -1.48 -14.17 35.85
C LEU A 522 -1.98 -14.67 37.20
N TRP A 523 -2.02 -13.75 38.15
CA TRP A 523 -2.39 -13.97 39.54
C TRP A 523 -3.49 -13.01 39.93
N ASP A 524 -4.30 -13.42 40.91
CA ASP A 524 -5.28 -12.59 41.56
C ASP A 524 -4.76 -12.17 42.93
N HIS A 525 -4.78 -10.88 43.21
CA HIS A 525 -4.26 -10.30 44.44
C HIS A 525 -5.33 -10.31 45.52
N ASP A 526 -5.06 -10.97 46.64
CA ASP A 526 -6.00 -11.11 47.74
C ASP A 526 -5.63 -10.25 48.94
N ALA A 527 -6.60 -9.51 49.50
CA ALA A 527 -6.35 -8.70 50.69
C ALA A 527 -6.42 -9.51 52.00
N LEU A 528 -5.31 -9.48 52.76
CA LEU A 528 -5.18 -9.74 54.22
C LEU A 528 -5.50 -11.14 54.78
N VAL A 529 -6.33 -11.99 54.16
CA VAL A 529 -6.83 -13.23 54.81
C VAL A 529 -6.70 -14.50 53.94
N SER A 530 -6.61 -14.37 52.62
CA SER A 530 -6.29 -15.47 51.69
C SER A 530 -4.96 -15.22 50.99
N PRO A 531 -4.24 -16.29 50.61
CA PRO A 531 -3.09 -16.18 49.71
C PRO A 531 -3.57 -15.93 48.27
N ASP A 532 -2.82 -15.13 47.53
CA ASP A 532 -3.03 -14.90 46.10
C ASP A 532 -3.25 -16.18 45.30
N ASP A 533 -4.23 -16.13 44.41
CA ASP A 533 -4.64 -17.26 43.62
C ASP A 533 -4.01 -17.21 42.23
N HIS A 534 -3.45 -18.34 41.81
CA HIS A 534 -2.91 -18.46 40.45
C HIS A 534 -4.09 -18.68 39.49
N ILE A 535 -4.41 -17.66 38.69
CA ILE A 535 -5.61 -17.62 37.83
C ILE A 535 -5.33 -17.98 36.37
N ALA A 536 -4.09 -17.84 35.89
CA ALA A 536 -3.67 -18.43 34.62
C ALA A 536 -2.17 -18.76 34.59
N ASN A 537 -1.84 -19.98 34.14
CA ASN A 537 -0.45 -20.37 33.90
C ASN A 537 -0.38 -21.32 32.72
N GLY A 538 0.17 -20.86 31.61
CA GLY A 538 0.34 -21.73 30.47
C GLY A 538 0.90 -21.05 29.25
N THR A 539 1.06 -21.84 28.20
CA THR A 539 1.48 -21.37 26.88
C THR A 539 0.54 -21.95 25.84
N VAL A 540 -0.08 -21.08 25.07
CA VAL A 540 -0.86 -21.46 23.88
C VAL A 540 -0.04 -21.22 22.64
N ARG A 541 -0.16 -22.12 21.67
CA ARG A 541 0.63 -22.10 20.46
C ARG A 541 -0.27 -22.04 19.23
N PHE A 542 0.00 -21.09 18.36
CA PHE A 542 -0.74 -20.90 17.12
C PHE A 542 0.18 -21.05 15.93
N GLN A 543 -0.34 -21.67 14.87
CA GLN A 543 0.34 -21.74 13.59
C GLN A 543 -0.19 -20.60 12.71
N PRO A 544 0.66 -19.70 12.21
CA PRO A 544 0.23 -18.59 11.39
C PRO A 544 -0.60 -19.01 10.18
N LYS A 545 -1.64 -18.23 9.90
CA LYS A 545 -2.51 -18.38 8.74
C LYS A 545 -2.57 -17.06 8.00
N LEU A 546 -2.92 -17.09 6.71
CA LEU A 546 -3.11 -15.87 5.94
C LEU A 546 -4.35 -15.08 6.37
N ASN A 547 -5.35 -15.75 6.94
CA ASN A 547 -6.56 -15.14 7.43
C ASN A 547 -7.28 -16.06 8.43
N GLY A 548 -8.29 -15.50 9.09
CA GLY A 548 -9.20 -16.22 9.97
C GLY A 548 -8.90 -15.98 11.45
N GLU A 549 -9.68 -16.65 12.29
CA GLU A 549 -9.63 -16.47 13.74
C GLU A 549 -9.42 -17.81 14.44
N GLU A 550 -8.65 -17.78 15.51
CA GLU A 550 -8.38 -18.91 16.38
C GLU A 550 -8.49 -18.49 17.83
N LYS A 551 -8.84 -19.45 18.69
CA LYS A 551 -8.92 -19.21 20.12
C LYS A 551 -8.47 -20.44 20.90
N GLN A 552 -7.75 -20.20 21.99
CA GLN A 552 -7.32 -21.24 22.91
C GLN A 552 -7.48 -20.75 24.35
N ARG A 553 -7.78 -21.67 25.26
CA ARG A 553 -7.95 -21.38 26.68
C ARG A 553 -6.66 -21.67 27.43
N VAL A 554 -6.37 -20.81 28.41
CA VAL A 554 -5.34 -21.01 29.42
C VAL A 554 -6.05 -21.01 30.77
N ASN A 555 -5.80 -22.02 31.57
CA ASN A 555 -6.42 -22.16 32.88
C ASN A 555 -5.35 -22.41 33.93
N ALA A 556 -5.63 -22.01 35.16
CA ALA A 556 -4.90 -22.43 36.34
C ALA A 556 -5.85 -23.12 37.32
N ALA A 557 -5.48 -23.18 38.60
CA ALA A 557 -6.30 -23.83 39.61
C ALA A 557 -7.58 -23.03 39.93
N TYR A 558 -7.52 -21.71 39.82
CA TYR A 558 -8.58 -20.81 40.27
C TYR A 558 -9.23 -20.01 39.14
N GLY A 559 -8.54 -19.86 37.99
CA GLY A 559 -9.01 -19.05 36.88
C GLY A 559 -8.91 -19.66 35.49
N GLU A 560 -9.53 -18.95 34.55
CA GLU A 560 -9.56 -19.26 33.14
C GLU A 560 -9.53 -17.99 32.28
N PHE A 561 -8.67 -17.99 31.28
CA PHE A 561 -8.52 -16.94 30.27
C PHE A 561 -8.60 -17.55 28.86
N GLU A 562 -9.07 -16.78 27.89
CA GLU A 562 -9.11 -17.16 26.47
C GLU A 562 -8.22 -16.21 25.67
N VAL A 563 -7.23 -16.77 24.97
CA VAL A 563 -6.40 -16.06 24.01
C VAL A 563 -7.05 -16.19 22.63
N LYS A 564 -7.40 -15.06 22.02
CA LYS A 564 -7.95 -14.96 20.67
C LYS A 564 -6.91 -14.36 19.73
N VAL A 565 -6.77 -14.96 18.57
CA VAL A 565 -5.87 -14.51 17.51
C VAL A 565 -6.66 -14.34 16.23
N LYS A 566 -6.56 -13.18 15.62
CA LYS A 566 -7.07 -12.91 14.27
C LYS A 566 -5.90 -12.65 13.33
N TRP A 567 -5.84 -13.42 12.26
CA TRP A 567 -4.79 -13.32 11.24
C TRP A 567 -5.17 -12.34 10.13
N LEU A 568 -4.25 -11.45 9.78
CA LEU A 568 -4.42 -10.34 8.83
C LEU A 568 -3.36 -10.30 7.72
#